data_AF-A0A0F9TES7-F1
#
_entry.id   AF-A0A0F9TES7-F1
#
_cell.length_a   1.000
_cell.length_b   1.000
_cell.length_c   1.000
_cell.angle_alpha   90.00
_cell.angle_beta   90.00
_cell.angle_gamma   90.00
#
_symmetry.space_group_name_H-M   'P 1'
#
loop_
_entity.id
_entity.type
_entity.pdbx_description
1 polymer ?
#
loop_
_entity_poly.entity_id
_entity_poly.type
_entity_poly.pdbx_seq_one_letter_code
_entity_poly.pdbx_strand_id
1 'polypeptide(L)'
;MERLRVLIACEYSGIVREAFKAKGHDAWSCDLLNTEIPGQHIKGDVLEILNDGWDMMIGFPPCTYLATSANAYFLANPERWEKRLKAMLFVWKLWKANVEKIALENPKSVISSWLRKPDQIIHPYYFGDPIPKTTCLWLKNLPVLKYSLKDDMFQKSTAVDPEYVLYNSKKTKSGKSRYSKFGKLGAGHGKERSIFYSGIANAMAAQWS
;
A
#
# COMPACT_ATOMS: atom_id res chain seq x y z
N MET A 1 -2.56 11.73 -23.30
CA MET A 1 -1.74 11.19 -22.20
C MET A 1 -0.73 10.26 -22.83
N GLU A 2 0.52 10.33 -22.38
CA GLU A 2 1.58 9.44 -22.83
C GLU A 2 1.33 8.03 -22.27
N ARG A 3 1.50 6.99 -23.10
CA ARG A 3 1.28 5.62 -22.66
C ARG A 3 2.51 5.12 -21.90
N LEU A 4 2.48 5.24 -20.57
CA LEU A 4 3.49 4.69 -19.67
C LEU A 4 3.41 3.14 -19.55
N ARG A 5 4.56 2.50 -19.37
CA ARG A 5 4.69 1.14 -18.85
C ARG A 5 4.79 1.18 -17.33
N VAL A 6 3.81 0.60 -16.64
CA VAL A 6 3.67 0.69 -15.20
C VAL A 6 3.76 -0.69 -14.56
N LEU A 7 4.72 -0.86 -13.65
CA LEU A 7 4.86 -2.08 -12.84
C LEU A 7 4.17 -1.90 -11.50
N ILE A 8 3.23 -2.79 -11.19
CA ILE A 8 2.62 -2.91 -9.88
C ILE A 8 3.25 -4.09 -9.13
N ALA A 9 4.28 -3.79 -8.35
CA ALA A 9 5.11 -4.77 -7.66
C ALA A 9 4.47 -5.27 -6.36
N CYS A 10 4.47 -6.60 -6.15
CA CYS A 10 3.86 -7.28 -5.01
C CYS A 10 2.34 -7.08 -4.91
N GLU A 11 1.65 -7.05 -6.05
CA GLU A 11 0.18 -6.96 -6.10
C GLU A 11 -0.46 -8.21 -6.70
N TYR A 12 -1.22 -8.93 -5.88
CA TYR A 12 -2.09 -10.01 -6.34
C TYR A 12 -3.56 -9.56 -6.55
N SER A 13 -4.02 -8.43 -5.98
CA SER A 13 -5.43 -8.02 -6.14
C SER A 13 -5.78 -7.55 -7.55
N GLY A 14 -4.81 -6.98 -8.28
CA GLY A 14 -5.00 -6.41 -9.63
C GLY A 14 -5.79 -5.09 -9.67
N ILE A 15 -6.14 -4.52 -8.52
CA ILE A 15 -6.97 -3.30 -8.41
C ILE A 15 -6.22 -2.09 -8.96
N VAL A 16 -4.95 -1.91 -8.57
CA VAL A 16 -4.13 -0.79 -9.03
C VAL A 16 -3.78 -0.97 -10.49
N ARG A 17 -3.43 -2.19 -10.90
CA ARG A 17 -3.21 -2.52 -12.31
C ARG A 17 -4.41 -2.13 -13.18
N GLU A 18 -5.62 -2.58 -12.84
CA GLU A 18 -6.80 -2.24 -13.64
C GLU A 18 -7.10 -0.74 -13.63
N ALA A 19 -6.83 -0.01 -12.54
CA ALA A 19 -6.99 1.44 -12.50
C ALA A 19 -6.07 2.16 -13.50
N PHE A 20 -4.79 1.78 -13.57
CA PHE A 20 -3.85 2.34 -14.56
C PHE A 20 -4.19 1.92 -16.00
N LYS A 21 -4.58 0.65 -16.20
CA LYS A 21 -5.03 0.14 -17.49
C LYS A 21 -6.27 0.89 -17.99
N ALA A 22 -7.22 1.21 -17.12
CA ALA A 22 -8.40 2.00 -17.45
C ALA A 22 -8.06 3.45 -17.88
N LYS A 23 -6.88 3.97 -17.53
CA LYS A 23 -6.34 5.25 -18.02
C LYS A 23 -5.55 5.13 -19.33
N GLY A 24 -5.40 3.93 -19.87
CA GLY A 24 -4.73 3.67 -21.16
C GLY A 24 -3.25 3.31 -21.06
N HIS A 25 -2.72 3.04 -19.85
CA HIS A 25 -1.33 2.63 -19.65
C HIS A 25 -1.11 1.14 -19.92
N ASP A 26 0.14 0.75 -20.23
CA ASP A 26 0.57 -0.65 -20.24
C ASP A 26 0.94 -1.07 -18.81
N ALA A 27 -0.06 -1.51 -18.04
CA ALA A 27 0.09 -1.78 -16.62
C ALA A 27 0.14 -3.29 -16.33
N TRP A 28 1.20 -3.73 -15.64
CA TRP A 28 1.42 -5.12 -15.28
C TRP A 28 1.54 -5.26 -13.76
N SER A 29 0.86 -6.25 -13.18
CA SER A 29 1.10 -6.62 -11.77
C SER A 29 2.07 -7.80 -11.68
N CYS A 30 2.89 -7.83 -10.63
CA CYS A 30 3.77 -8.95 -10.35
C CYS A 30 3.68 -9.38 -8.88
N ASP A 31 3.41 -10.66 -8.65
CA ASP A 31 3.35 -11.25 -7.30
C ASP A 31 3.73 -12.74 -7.35
N LEU A 32 4.06 -13.33 -6.20
CA LEU A 32 4.29 -14.77 -6.08
C LEU A 32 2.97 -15.55 -6.12
N LEU A 33 1.88 -14.91 -5.72
CA LEU A 33 0.52 -15.45 -5.73
C LEU A 33 -0.15 -15.19 -7.09
N ASN A 34 -1.15 -16.00 -7.41
CA ASN A 34 -1.99 -15.74 -8.59
C ASN A 34 -2.82 -14.45 -8.37
N THR A 35 -2.98 -13.66 -9.43
CA THR A 35 -3.87 -12.50 -9.43
C THR A 35 -5.34 -12.89 -9.20
N GLU A 36 -6.09 -12.06 -8.47
CA GLU A 36 -7.54 -12.21 -8.28
C GLU A 36 -8.33 -11.72 -9.50
N ILE A 37 -7.85 -10.67 -10.16
CA ILE A 37 -8.42 -10.16 -11.40
C ILE A 37 -7.55 -10.66 -12.57
N PRO A 38 -8.07 -11.52 -13.47
CA PRO A 38 -7.32 -11.96 -14.64
C PRO A 38 -6.87 -10.79 -15.53
N GLY A 39 -5.68 -10.88 -16.13
CA GLY A 39 -5.13 -9.81 -16.96
C GLY A 39 -3.61 -9.86 -17.06
N GLN A 40 -3.00 -8.70 -17.29
CA GLN A 40 -1.55 -8.51 -17.38
C GLN A 40 -0.88 -8.75 -16.02
N HIS A 41 -0.57 -10.01 -15.72
CA HIS A 41 -0.01 -10.43 -14.45
C HIS A 41 1.16 -11.39 -14.65
N ILE A 42 2.27 -11.10 -13.98
CA ILE A 42 3.47 -11.93 -13.96
C ILE A 42 3.53 -12.62 -12.60
N LYS A 43 3.46 -13.94 -12.61
CA LYS A 43 3.67 -14.74 -11.40
C LYS A 43 5.15 -15.06 -11.23
N GLY A 44 5.80 -14.49 -10.23
CA GLY A 44 7.24 -14.66 -10.02
C GLY A 44 7.84 -13.68 -9.02
N ASP A 45 9.17 -13.73 -8.88
CA ASP A 45 9.89 -12.74 -8.10
C ASP A 45 9.99 -11.43 -8.90
N VAL A 46 9.43 -10.36 -8.36
CA VAL A 46 9.46 -9.05 -8.99
C VAL A 46 10.88 -8.54 -9.24
N LEU A 47 11.86 -8.98 -8.44
CA LEU A 47 13.26 -8.60 -8.63
C LEU A 47 13.83 -9.01 -9.98
N GLU A 48 13.28 -10.06 -10.61
CA GLU A 48 13.72 -10.55 -11.92
C GLU A 48 13.34 -9.60 -13.06
N ILE A 49 12.27 -8.82 -12.89
CA ILE A 49 11.69 -7.95 -13.93
C ILE A 49 11.86 -6.46 -13.63
N LEU A 50 12.49 -6.09 -12.51
CA LEU A 50 12.59 -4.68 -12.07
C LEU A 50 13.23 -3.75 -13.10
N ASN A 51 14.08 -4.29 -13.98
CA ASN A 51 14.86 -3.51 -14.94
C ASN A 51 14.38 -3.66 -16.39
N ASP A 52 13.17 -4.18 -16.62
CA ASP A 52 12.61 -4.45 -17.95
C ASP A 52 12.10 -3.18 -18.67
N GLY A 53 12.63 -2.01 -18.32
CA GLY A 53 12.28 -0.72 -18.91
C GLY A 53 10.90 -0.22 -18.52
N TRP A 54 10.61 -0.17 -17.21
CA TRP A 54 9.39 0.42 -16.66
C TRP A 54 9.55 1.93 -16.47
N ASP A 55 8.53 2.70 -16.86
CA ASP A 55 8.51 4.15 -16.64
C ASP A 55 8.11 4.50 -15.20
N MET A 56 7.28 3.64 -14.58
CA MET A 56 6.77 3.81 -13.24
C MET A 56 6.66 2.48 -12.50
N MET A 57 6.94 2.48 -11.20
CA MET A 57 6.71 1.35 -10.31
C MET A 57 5.90 1.77 -9.08
N ILE A 58 4.84 1.02 -8.77
CA ILE A 58 4.11 1.11 -7.50
C ILE A 58 4.32 -0.21 -6.76
N GLY A 59 5.02 -0.18 -5.62
CA GLY A 59 5.40 -1.37 -4.87
C GLY A 59 4.68 -1.52 -3.54
N PHE A 60 4.22 -2.74 -3.26
CA PHE A 60 3.53 -3.15 -2.04
C PHE A 60 4.35 -4.19 -1.25
N PRO A 61 5.59 -3.87 -0.81
CA PRO A 61 6.47 -4.85 -0.20
C PRO A 61 5.82 -5.53 1.03
N PRO A 62 5.97 -6.85 1.22
CA PRO A 62 5.32 -7.59 2.30
C PRO A 62 5.59 -6.98 3.68
N CYS A 63 4.52 -6.60 4.39
CA CYS A 63 4.63 -5.83 5.64
C CYS A 63 4.90 -6.67 6.91
N THR A 64 4.88 -8.00 6.83
CA THR A 64 4.94 -8.94 7.99
C THR A 64 6.09 -8.65 8.95
N TYR A 65 7.29 -8.39 8.42
CA TYR A 65 8.48 -8.08 9.23
C TYR A 65 8.81 -6.58 9.25
N LEU A 66 8.07 -5.76 8.53
CA LEU A 66 8.30 -4.32 8.41
C LEU A 66 7.42 -3.53 9.38
N ALA A 67 6.18 -3.94 9.60
CA ALA A 67 5.21 -3.21 10.40
C ALA A 67 5.67 -3.02 11.86
N THR A 68 5.43 -1.84 12.40
CA THR A 68 5.77 -1.49 13.80
C THR A 68 5.02 -2.34 14.82
N SER A 69 3.80 -2.80 14.48
CA SER A 69 3.01 -3.73 15.30
C SER A 69 3.71 -5.07 15.55
N ALA A 70 4.61 -5.49 14.64
CA ALA A 70 5.37 -6.72 14.80
C ALA A 70 6.54 -6.59 15.80
N ASN A 71 6.95 -5.37 16.19
CA ASN A 71 8.14 -5.13 17.01
C ASN A 71 8.11 -5.84 18.37
N ALA A 72 6.93 -5.95 19.00
CA ALA A 72 6.79 -6.60 20.30
C ALA A 72 7.25 -8.07 20.29
N TYR A 73 7.23 -8.73 19.13
CA TYR A 73 7.60 -10.14 18.99
C TYR A 73 9.09 -10.38 18.71
N PHE A 74 9.89 -9.34 18.49
CA PHE A 74 11.31 -9.48 18.15
C PHE A 74 12.19 -9.80 19.36
N LEU A 75 11.86 -9.25 20.54
CA LEU A 75 12.61 -9.50 21.78
C LEU A 75 12.64 -10.99 22.13
N ALA A 76 11.53 -11.69 21.88
CA ALA A 76 11.40 -13.12 22.18
C ALA A 76 11.81 -14.04 21.02
N ASN A 77 12.14 -13.52 19.82
CA ASN A 77 12.41 -14.33 18.63
C ASN A 77 13.57 -13.74 17.79
N PRO A 78 14.82 -14.09 18.10
CA PRO A 78 16.00 -13.56 17.41
C PRO A 78 15.99 -13.74 15.89
N GLU A 79 15.48 -14.87 15.37
CA GLU A 79 15.37 -15.13 13.92
C GLU A 79 14.55 -14.09 13.15
N ARG A 80 13.63 -13.38 13.84
CA ARG A 80 12.83 -12.34 13.19
C ARG A 80 13.69 -11.16 12.75
N TRP A 81 14.83 -10.91 13.41
CA TRP A 81 15.76 -9.85 13.01
C TRP A 81 16.35 -10.10 11.62
N GLU A 82 16.75 -11.35 11.34
CA GLU A 82 17.25 -11.73 10.02
C GLU A 82 16.16 -11.58 8.95
N LYS A 83 14.93 -12.00 9.25
CA LYS A 83 13.78 -11.85 8.34
C LYS A 83 13.44 -10.37 8.07
N ARG A 84 13.57 -9.50 9.08
CA ARG A 84 13.44 -8.05 8.91
C ARG A 84 14.55 -7.47 8.05
N LEU A 85 15.80 -7.89 8.24
CA LEU A 85 16.91 -7.46 7.41
C LEU A 85 16.66 -7.84 5.95
N LYS A 86 16.24 -9.08 5.66
CA LYS A 86 15.85 -9.52 4.32
C LYS A 86 14.71 -8.68 3.73
N ALA A 87 13.67 -8.41 4.51
CA ALA A 87 12.56 -7.56 4.08
C ALA A 87 13.00 -6.11 3.78
N MET A 88 13.90 -5.55 4.60
CA MET A 88 14.45 -4.22 4.36
C MET A 88 15.37 -4.16 3.15
N LEU A 89 16.18 -5.19 2.92
CA LEU A 89 17.00 -5.31 1.70
C LEU A 89 16.11 -5.41 0.45
N PHE A 90 14.99 -6.13 0.53
CA PHE A 90 13.99 -6.17 -0.55
C PHE A 90 13.39 -4.79 -0.83
N VAL A 91 12.94 -4.06 0.20
CA VAL A 91 12.48 -2.67 0.07
C VAL A 91 13.55 -1.77 -0.54
N TRP A 92 14.80 -1.93 -0.13
CA TRP A 92 15.92 -1.17 -0.68
C TRP A 92 16.14 -1.45 -2.17
N LYS A 93 16.07 -2.72 -2.59
CA LYS A 93 16.16 -3.11 -4.01
C LYS A 93 15.05 -2.47 -4.84
N LEU A 94 13.79 -2.50 -4.36
CA LEU A 94 12.68 -1.82 -5.01
C LEU A 94 12.94 -0.31 -5.13
N TRP A 95 13.35 0.35 -4.05
CA TRP A 95 13.60 1.79 -4.03
C TRP A 95 14.76 2.22 -4.95
N LYS A 96 15.78 1.37 -5.09
CA LYS A 96 16.95 1.60 -5.94
C LYS A 96 16.80 1.07 -7.37
N ALA A 97 15.64 0.52 -7.73
CA ALA A 97 15.38 0.08 -9.10
C ALA A 97 15.62 1.21 -10.11
N ASN A 98 16.05 0.85 -11.32
CA ASN A 98 16.29 1.80 -12.42
C ASN A 98 14.96 2.24 -13.05
N VAL A 99 14.09 2.81 -12.22
CA VAL A 99 12.80 3.36 -12.58
C VAL A 99 12.77 4.81 -12.10
N GLU A 100 12.34 5.71 -12.97
CA GLU A 100 12.34 7.15 -12.69
C GLU A 100 11.30 7.50 -11.63
N LYS A 101 10.08 6.98 -11.78
CA LYS A 101 8.93 7.26 -10.91
C LYS A 101 8.63 6.05 -10.02
N ILE A 102 8.79 6.17 -8.71
CA ILE A 102 8.56 5.07 -7.75
C ILE A 102 7.64 5.52 -6.64
N ALA A 103 6.59 4.73 -6.36
CA ALA A 103 5.80 4.82 -5.14
C ALA A 103 5.92 3.51 -4.36
N LEU A 104 6.34 3.55 -3.10
CA LEU A 104 6.22 2.41 -2.19
C LEU A 104 5.08 2.66 -1.21
N GLU A 105 4.24 1.66 -1.01
CA GLU A 105 3.16 1.67 -0.03
C GLU A 105 3.43 0.67 1.09
N ASN A 106 3.21 1.11 2.32
CA ASN A 106 3.22 0.23 3.48
C ASN A 106 2.42 0.86 4.63
N PRO A 107 1.89 0.05 5.56
CA PRO A 107 1.53 0.57 6.88
C PRO A 107 2.73 1.20 7.60
N LYS A 108 2.48 1.84 8.75
CA LYS A 108 3.53 2.36 9.64
C LYS A 108 4.57 1.28 9.97
N SER A 109 5.76 1.42 9.41
CA SER A 109 6.80 0.39 9.39
C SER A 109 8.19 0.94 9.74
N VAL A 110 9.15 0.04 9.92
CA VAL A 110 10.56 0.39 10.15
C VAL A 110 11.23 1.03 8.94
N ILE A 111 10.60 1.02 7.76
CA ILE A 111 11.05 1.74 6.56
C ILE A 111 11.28 3.22 6.89
N SER A 112 10.38 3.82 7.68
CA SER A 112 10.48 5.21 8.14
C SER A 112 11.71 5.54 8.97
N SER A 113 12.36 4.51 9.53
CA SER A 113 13.53 4.65 10.39
C SER A 113 14.82 4.31 9.66
N TRP A 114 14.76 3.38 8.68
CA TRP A 114 15.94 2.84 8.01
C TRP A 114 16.17 3.42 6.61
N LEU A 115 15.11 3.85 5.93
CA LEU A 115 15.18 4.43 4.58
C LEU A 115 15.04 5.96 4.63
N ARG A 116 13.81 6.45 4.88
CA ARG A 116 13.48 7.88 5.03
C ARG A 116 12.04 8.01 5.57
N LYS A 117 11.65 9.20 6.02
CA LYS A 117 10.25 9.48 6.37
C LYS A 117 9.34 9.37 5.13
N PRO A 118 8.09 8.89 5.29
CA PRO A 118 7.14 8.86 4.18
C PRO A 118 6.81 10.28 3.72
N ASP A 119 6.66 10.45 2.42
CA ASP A 119 6.31 11.73 1.80
C ASP A 119 4.82 12.05 2.02
N GLN A 120 4.00 11.01 2.21
CA GLN A 120 2.58 11.17 2.51
C GLN A 120 2.06 10.07 3.43
N ILE A 121 1.17 10.43 4.35
CA ILE A 121 0.39 9.49 5.16
C ILE A 121 -1.09 9.74 4.85
N ILE A 122 -1.75 8.70 4.36
CA ILE A 122 -3.14 8.76 3.93
C ILE A 122 -3.99 7.68 4.60
N HIS A 123 -5.30 7.82 4.46
CA HIS A 123 -6.27 6.80 4.81
C HIS A 123 -7.19 6.53 3.61
N PRO A 124 -7.68 5.29 3.43
CA PRO A 124 -8.63 4.94 2.36
C PRO A 124 -9.86 5.84 2.34
N TYR A 125 -10.36 6.23 3.52
CA TYR A 125 -11.54 7.09 3.61
C TYR A 125 -11.32 8.51 3.11
N TYR A 126 -10.08 8.92 2.82
CA TYR A 126 -9.81 10.17 2.11
C TYR A 126 -10.21 10.13 0.64
N PHE A 127 -10.38 8.93 0.08
CA PHE A 127 -10.61 8.67 -1.34
C PHE A 127 -11.89 7.86 -1.62
N GLY A 128 -12.82 7.82 -0.67
CA GLY A 128 -14.13 7.19 -0.85
C GLY A 128 -14.30 5.79 -0.26
N ASP A 129 -13.23 5.15 0.23
CA ASP A 129 -13.31 3.84 0.88
C ASP A 129 -13.46 3.99 2.40
N PRO A 130 -14.58 3.61 3.04
CA PRO A 130 -14.88 3.94 4.45
C PRO A 130 -14.07 3.13 5.48
N ILE A 131 -12.76 3.01 5.29
CA ILE A 131 -11.86 2.15 6.03
C ILE A 131 -10.80 3.01 6.72
N PRO A 132 -10.77 3.05 8.06
CA PRO A 132 -9.71 3.72 8.80
C PRO A 132 -8.48 2.81 8.89
N LYS A 133 -7.62 2.86 7.87
CA LYS A 133 -6.31 2.19 7.85
C LYS A 133 -5.23 3.18 7.45
N THR A 134 -4.22 3.35 8.30
CA THR A 134 -3.10 4.25 7.97
C THR A 134 -2.20 3.61 6.93
N THR A 135 -2.07 4.28 5.80
CA THR A 135 -1.22 3.92 4.67
C THR A 135 -0.16 4.99 4.49
N CYS A 136 1.10 4.60 4.39
CA CYS A 136 2.23 5.49 4.18
C CYS A 136 2.75 5.31 2.75
N LEU A 137 3.06 6.42 2.09
CA LEU A 137 3.63 6.46 0.75
C LEU A 137 5.03 7.07 0.80
N TRP A 138 5.98 6.38 0.17
CA TRP A 138 7.33 6.90 -0.13
C TRP A 138 7.43 7.11 -1.63
N LEU A 139 7.72 8.34 -2.05
CA LEU A 139 7.60 8.78 -3.43
C LEU A 139 8.96 9.24 -3.97
N LYS A 140 9.30 8.78 -5.17
CA LYS A 140 10.44 9.21 -5.97
C LYS A 140 9.91 9.77 -7.27
N ASN A 141 10.17 11.05 -7.53
CA ASN A 141 9.73 11.78 -8.74
C ASN A 141 8.21 11.66 -9.03
N LEU A 142 7.40 11.53 -7.98
CA LEU A 142 5.94 11.52 -8.07
C LEU A 142 5.35 12.59 -7.14
N PRO A 143 4.30 13.30 -7.58
CA PRO A 143 3.60 14.25 -6.72
C PRO A 143 2.79 13.51 -5.64
N VAL A 144 2.61 14.17 -4.49
CA VAL A 144 1.71 13.69 -3.43
C VAL A 144 0.26 13.64 -3.92
N LEU A 145 -0.51 12.66 -3.45
CA LEU A 145 -1.90 12.51 -3.86
C LEU A 145 -2.76 13.63 -3.28
N LYS A 146 -3.47 14.36 -4.14
CA LYS A 146 -4.45 15.37 -3.73
C LYS A 146 -5.74 14.70 -3.28
N TYR A 147 -6.27 15.14 -2.14
CA TYR A 147 -7.57 14.74 -1.59
C TYR A 147 -8.21 15.93 -0.86
N SER A 148 -9.53 15.93 -0.73
CA SER A 148 -10.27 16.91 0.07
C SER A 148 -11.14 16.23 1.12
N LEU A 149 -10.99 16.64 2.37
CA LEU A 149 -11.73 16.07 3.52
C LEU A 149 -13.12 16.69 3.73
N LYS A 150 -13.35 17.87 3.18
CA LYS A 150 -14.59 18.63 3.33
C LYS A 150 -14.93 19.30 2.00
N ASP A 151 -16.20 19.54 1.79
CA ASP A 151 -16.63 20.37 0.69
C ASP A 151 -16.10 21.80 0.90
N ASP A 152 -15.59 22.40 -0.16
CA ASP A 152 -15.34 23.83 -0.23
C ASP A 152 -16.12 24.44 -1.40
N MET A 153 -16.00 25.76 -1.58
CA MET A 153 -16.74 26.51 -2.62
C MET A 153 -16.41 26.06 -4.06
N PHE A 154 -15.32 25.34 -4.27
CA PHE A 154 -14.77 24.98 -5.59
C PHE A 154 -14.62 23.46 -5.79
N GLN A 155 -14.58 22.68 -4.72
CA GLN A 155 -14.30 21.24 -4.75
C GLN A 155 -15.19 20.48 -3.78
N LYS A 156 -15.80 19.40 -4.27
CA LYS A 156 -16.45 18.42 -3.41
C LYS A 156 -15.41 17.56 -2.70
N SER A 157 -15.74 17.14 -1.49
CA SER A 157 -14.95 16.18 -0.72
C SER A 157 -14.78 14.88 -1.49
N THR A 158 -13.57 14.34 -1.43
CA THR A 158 -13.26 12.97 -1.86
C THR A 158 -13.40 11.99 -0.72
N ALA A 159 -13.51 12.50 0.51
CA ALA A 159 -13.55 11.71 1.72
C ALA A 159 -14.98 11.21 2.05
N VAL A 160 -15.03 10.05 2.71
CA VAL A 160 -16.25 9.48 3.29
C VAL A 160 -16.04 9.26 4.78
N ASP A 161 -17.13 9.13 5.53
CA ASP A 161 -17.04 8.84 6.96
C ASP A 161 -16.43 7.45 7.20
N PRO A 162 -15.38 7.34 8.05
CA PRO A 162 -14.76 6.06 8.34
C PRO A 162 -15.67 5.16 9.19
N GLU A 163 -15.84 3.92 8.76
CA GLU A 163 -16.56 2.90 9.53
C GLU A 163 -15.64 2.29 10.59
N TYR A 164 -16.06 2.43 11.85
CA TYR A 164 -15.43 1.77 12.99
C TYR A 164 -16.32 0.68 13.53
N VAL A 165 -15.72 -0.46 13.86
CA VAL A 165 -16.39 -1.47 14.66
C VAL A 165 -16.09 -1.18 16.13
N LEU A 166 -17.15 -1.13 16.93
CA LEU A 166 -17.07 -0.91 18.38
C LEU A 166 -16.92 -2.25 19.10
N TYR A 167 -16.01 -2.29 20.08
CA TYR A 167 -15.71 -3.49 20.85
C TYR A 167 -15.67 -3.19 22.33
N ASN A 168 -16.14 -4.11 23.17
CA ASN A 168 -16.04 -3.93 24.62
C ASN A 168 -14.58 -3.99 25.07
N SER A 169 -14.16 -3.02 25.86
CA SER A 169 -12.79 -2.88 26.36
C SER A 169 -12.80 -2.42 27.80
N LYS A 170 -12.09 -3.17 28.65
CA LYS A 170 -11.88 -2.79 30.06
C LYS A 170 -10.81 -1.68 30.22
N LYS A 171 -10.13 -1.29 29.12
CA LYS A 171 -9.01 -0.33 29.14
C LYS A 171 -9.43 1.10 28.82
N THR A 172 -10.64 1.33 28.30
CA THR A 172 -11.15 2.68 27.98
C THR A 172 -12.23 3.10 28.97
N LYS A 173 -12.27 4.39 29.35
CA LYS A 173 -13.30 4.93 30.26
C LYS A 173 -14.73 4.73 29.74
N SER A 174 -14.91 4.62 28.42
CA SER A 174 -16.20 4.36 27.76
C SER A 174 -16.62 2.90 27.77
N GLY A 175 -15.78 1.99 28.26
CA GLY A 175 -16.01 0.54 28.15
C GLY A 175 -15.95 0.01 26.72
N LYS A 176 -15.63 0.85 25.72
CA LYS A 176 -15.59 0.48 24.29
C LYS A 176 -14.30 0.98 23.60
N SER A 177 -13.67 0.14 22.80
CA SER A 177 -12.57 0.47 21.89
C SER A 177 -13.06 0.46 20.44
N ARG A 178 -12.54 1.38 19.62
CA ARG A 178 -12.84 1.48 18.18
C ARG A 178 -11.71 0.84 17.40
N TYR A 179 -12.02 -0.10 16.51
CA TYR A 179 -11.05 -0.65 15.57
C TYR A 179 -11.63 -0.62 14.15
N SER A 180 -10.76 -0.63 13.12
CA SER A 180 -11.23 -0.91 11.77
C SER A 180 -11.69 -2.37 11.67
N LYS A 181 -12.50 -2.70 10.66
CA LYS A 181 -12.97 -4.07 10.39
C LYS A 181 -11.84 -5.12 10.35
N PHE A 182 -10.63 -4.71 10.00
CA PHE A 182 -9.45 -5.57 9.92
C PHE A 182 -8.74 -5.78 11.27
N GLY A 183 -9.07 -5.00 12.30
CA GLY A 183 -8.43 -5.07 13.62
C GLY A 183 -8.74 -6.35 14.39
N LYS A 184 -9.83 -7.07 14.05
CA LYS A 184 -10.23 -8.34 14.68
C LYS A 184 -9.82 -9.58 13.89
N LEU A 185 -9.47 -9.44 12.61
CA LEU A 185 -9.07 -10.58 11.80
C LEU A 185 -7.81 -11.22 12.43
N GLY A 186 -7.99 -12.42 12.96
CA GLY A 186 -6.95 -13.16 13.67
C GLY A 186 -5.81 -13.60 12.76
N ALA A 187 -4.99 -14.53 13.25
CA ALA A 187 -4.01 -15.21 12.39
C ALA A 187 -4.75 -15.91 11.22
N GLY A 188 -4.18 -15.86 10.01
CA GLY A 188 -4.73 -16.50 8.80
C GLY A 188 -5.33 -15.54 7.77
N HIS A 189 -5.85 -14.38 8.18
CA HIS A 189 -6.45 -13.39 7.26
C HIS A 189 -5.40 -12.41 6.69
N GLY A 190 -4.22 -12.92 6.33
CA GLY A 190 -3.17 -12.10 5.71
C GLY A 190 -3.65 -11.54 4.37
N LYS A 191 -4.28 -12.39 3.55
CA LYS A 191 -4.82 -12.04 2.24
C LYS A 191 -5.86 -10.93 2.34
N GLU A 192 -6.91 -11.08 3.13
CA GLU A 192 -7.96 -10.04 3.28
C GLU A 192 -7.42 -8.68 3.75
N ARG A 193 -6.37 -8.68 4.58
CA ARG A 193 -5.72 -7.44 5.07
C ARG A 193 -4.80 -6.79 4.04
N SER A 194 -4.42 -7.52 3.00
CA SER A 194 -3.53 -7.06 1.92
C SER A 194 -4.30 -6.63 0.66
N ILE A 195 -5.62 -6.78 0.62
CA ILE A 195 -6.44 -6.23 -0.47
C ILE A 195 -6.30 -4.71 -0.48
N PHE A 196 -5.99 -4.16 -1.66
CA PHE A 196 -5.82 -2.72 -1.88
C PHE A 196 -7.15 -2.00 -2.08
N TYR A 197 -7.14 -0.66 -2.01
CA TYR A 197 -8.34 0.18 -2.00
C TYR A 197 -8.57 0.84 -3.36
N SER A 198 -9.78 0.72 -3.90
CA SER A 198 -10.11 1.20 -5.25
C SER A 198 -10.08 2.73 -5.35
N GLY A 199 -10.48 3.45 -4.30
CA GLY A 199 -10.43 4.91 -4.25
C GLY A 199 -9.00 5.44 -4.37
N ILE A 200 -8.08 4.87 -3.58
CA ILE A 200 -6.65 5.21 -3.66
C ILE A 200 -6.09 4.83 -5.04
N ALA A 201 -6.39 3.63 -5.54
CA ALA A 201 -5.93 3.17 -6.85
C ALA A 201 -6.36 4.10 -8.00
N ASN A 202 -7.62 4.54 -7.98
CA ASN A 202 -8.16 5.48 -8.97
C ASN A 202 -7.50 6.86 -8.86
N ALA A 203 -7.21 7.33 -7.63
CA ALA A 203 -6.51 8.58 -7.41
C ALA A 203 -5.05 8.52 -7.89
N MET A 204 -4.36 7.41 -7.62
CA MET A 204 -3.01 7.14 -8.13
C MET A 204 -2.99 7.16 -9.65
N ALA A 205 -3.87 6.38 -10.29
CA ALA A 205 -3.96 6.36 -11.74
C ALA A 205 -4.29 7.75 -12.28
N ALA A 206 -5.32 8.44 -11.77
CA ALA A 206 -5.72 9.74 -12.29
C ALA A 206 -4.66 10.85 -12.16
N GLN A 207 -3.82 10.83 -11.11
CA GLN A 207 -2.85 11.90 -10.84
C GLN A 207 -1.44 11.60 -11.34
N TRP A 208 -1.11 10.32 -11.54
CA TRP A 208 0.22 9.89 -11.97
C TRP A 208 0.26 9.45 -13.44
N SER A 209 -0.90 9.45 -14.13
CA SER A 209 -1.06 9.37 -15.59
C SER A 209 -0.52 10.58 -16.35
#